data_AF-A0A957X7B4-F1
#
_entry.id   AF-A0A957X7B4-F1
#
_cell.length_a   1.000
_cell.length_b   1.000
_cell.length_c   1.000
_cell.angle_alpha   90.00
_cell.angle_beta   90.00
_cell.angle_gamma   90.00
#
_symmetry.space_group_name_H-M   'P 1'
#
loop_
_entity.id
_entity.type
_entity.pdbx_description
1 polymer ?
#
loop_
_entity_poly.entity_id
_entity_poly.type
_entity_poly.pdbx_seq_one_letter_code
_entity_poly.pdbx_strand_id
1 'polypeptide(L)'
;MLFALFLTTHHAQAATIAVNTTDDSPSATQCSLRQAIRAANTNTAVGGCVAGDIGIDTIVLPTGFYTLTISGRDENDALTGDLDIQENMVIHGADRATTVIDGARLDRVFEIMPGVVVTITNLTIQNGRVLPSGDADPLVASGGAIYNTGQLTLRATTLISNSAFYSTTTTSMGGALYSIMPLNLTDVLFQDNQAQVGGALYTVNAQSAITNSRFIENHAEKGGALYLDAQSVTTIGNSEVLSNTAIANHHVGGGIVNAGVLTATNLLVAHNSAFALTDAPDPSYPYGGGGGIANLKQATLTIVRSTIANNAIWGIYSYPSNNGGGIHNAGSLSVQQSRIEGNGASSDGGGVYGGGIFQDVAIERNSAGDRGGGLYGLGDLTNVTLSYNTIAEIGTGAGGYGCGHLRNVTVSNNAIGDYGFGGGIAFDEEYEHIILIGQCLTLQHVTIISNSATS
;
A
#
# COMPACT_ATOMS: atom_id res chain seq x y z
N MET A 1 -40.31 -48.00 31.08
CA MET A 1 -39.48 -47.93 29.86
C MET A 1 -38.84 -46.55 29.84
N LEU A 2 -37.55 -46.47 30.15
CA LEU A 2 -36.80 -45.23 30.17
C LEU A 2 -36.30 -44.97 28.74
N PHE A 3 -36.71 -43.86 28.12
CA PHE A 3 -36.23 -43.42 26.82
C PHE A 3 -34.76 -43.00 26.98
N ALA A 4 -33.83 -43.76 26.38
CA ALA A 4 -32.45 -43.33 26.23
C ALA A 4 -32.38 -42.32 25.09
N LEU A 5 -32.24 -41.04 25.45
CA LEU A 5 -31.90 -39.97 24.52
C LEU A 5 -30.45 -40.19 24.09
N PHE A 6 -30.23 -40.74 22.89
CA PHE A 6 -28.92 -40.75 22.27
C PHE A 6 -28.56 -39.32 21.87
N LEU A 7 -27.89 -38.59 22.77
CA LEU A 7 -27.12 -37.41 22.41
C LEU A 7 -25.94 -37.89 21.57
N THR A 8 -26.07 -37.81 20.25
CA THR A 8 -24.90 -37.90 19.36
C THR A 8 -24.08 -36.64 19.60
N THR A 9 -22.96 -36.79 20.29
CA THR A 9 -21.92 -35.78 20.38
C THR A 9 -21.35 -35.58 18.97
N HIS A 10 -21.92 -34.64 18.20
CA HIS A 10 -21.27 -34.11 17.01
C HIS A 10 -20.01 -33.42 17.51
N HIS A 11 -18.87 -34.09 17.32
CA HIS A 11 -17.59 -33.41 17.46
C HIS A 11 -17.58 -32.32 16.39
N ALA A 12 -17.26 -31.09 16.77
CA ALA A 12 -16.94 -30.03 15.82
C ALA A 12 -15.77 -30.52 14.96
N GLN A 13 -16.06 -31.10 13.81
CA GLN A 13 -15.06 -31.61 12.88
C GLN A 13 -15.20 -30.81 11.60
N ALA A 14 -14.17 -30.05 11.27
CA ALA A 14 -14.06 -29.42 9.97
C ALA A 14 -14.01 -30.49 8.86
N ALA A 15 -14.72 -30.28 7.76
CA ALA A 15 -14.61 -31.11 6.58
C ALA A 15 -13.33 -30.79 5.79
N THR A 16 -12.84 -31.76 5.02
CA THR A 16 -11.81 -31.54 4.00
C THR A 16 -12.40 -31.84 2.64
N ILE A 17 -12.53 -30.82 1.79
CA ILE A 17 -13.11 -30.91 0.46
C ILE A 17 -11.98 -30.88 -0.57
N ALA A 18 -11.70 -32.03 -1.18
CA ALA A 18 -10.67 -32.17 -2.21
C ALA A 18 -11.23 -31.84 -3.60
N VAL A 19 -10.77 -30.74 -4.19
CA VAL A 19 -11.09 -30.38 -5.57
C VAL A 19 -10.35 -31.32 -6.52
N ASN A 20 -11.06 -31.89 -7.49
CA ASN A 20 -10.51 -32.91 -8.40
C ASN A 20 -10.64 -32.55 -9.88
N THR A 21 -11.11 -31.34 -10.19
CA THR A 21 -11.13 -30.78 -11.54
C THR A 21 -10.81 -29.29 -11.50
N THR A 22 -10.19 -28.80 -12.57
CA THR A 22 -9.95 -27.38 -12.81
C THR A 22 -11.11 -26.68 -13.50
N ASP A 23 -12.06 -27.44 -14.04
CA ASP A 23 -13.22 -26.89 -14.74
C ASP A 23 -14.15 -26.17 -13.75
N ASP A 24 -14.55 -24.94 -14.05
CA ASP A 24 -15.46 -24.14 -13.21
C ASP A 24 -16.89 -24.72 -13.21
N SER A 25 -17.34 -25.23 -14.37
CA SER A 25 -18.64 -25.88 -14.58
C SER A 25 -18.45 -27.34 -15.03
N PRO A 26 -18.06 -28.24 -14.10
CA PRO A 26 -17.71 -29.60 -14.46
C PRO A 26 -18.93 -30.52 -14.58
N SER A 27 -18.69 -31.79 -14.94
CA SER A 27 -19.71 -32.83 -14.84
C SER A 27 -20.13 -33.09 -13.37
N ALA A 28 -21.30 -33.70 -13.18
CA ALA A 28 -21.89 -33.88 -11.84
C ALA A 28 -21.08 -34.76 -10.87
N THR A 29 -20.09 -35.53 -11.34
CA THR A 29 -19.25 -36.41 -10.51
C THR A 29 -17.91 -35.80 -10.13
N GLN A 30 -17.57 -34.65 -10.71
CA GLN A 30 -16.34 -33.92 -10.41
C GLN A 30 -16.64 -32.80 -9.43
N CYS A 31 -15.65 -32.46 -8.60
CA CYS A 31 -15.70 -31.39 -7.61
C CYS A 31 -14.81 -30.24 -8.07
N SER A 32 -15.41 -29.15 -8.55
CA SER A 32 -14.70 -27.90 -8.87
C SER A 32 -14.47 -27.02 -7.65
N LEU A 33 -13.62 -26.00 -7.76
CA LEU A 33 -13.43 -24.98 -6.73
C LEU A 33 -14.75 -24.29 -6.37
N ARG A 34 -15.54 -23.86 -7.37
CA ARG A 34 -16.84 -23.22 -7.15
C ARG A 34 -17.81 -24.12 -6.39
N GLN A 35 -17.88 -25.39 -6.77
CA GLN A 35 -18.71 -26.36 -6.06
C GLN A 35 -18.21 -26.63 -4.64
N ALA A 36 -16.89 -26.66 -4.42
CA ALA A 36 -16.30 -26.89 -3.10
C ALA A 36 -16.60 -25.74 -2.13
N ILE A 37 -16.49 -24.49 -2.59
CA ILE A 37 -16.87 -23.30 -1.81
C ILE A 37 -18.35 -23.35 -1.45
N ARG A 38 -19.20 -23.64 -2.44
CA ARG A 38 -20.64 -23.77 -2.19
C ARG A 38 -20.95 -24.88 -1.19
N ALA A 39 -20.28 -26.03 -1.29
CA ALA A 39 -20.47 -27.13 -0.36
C ALA A 39 -20.06 -26.80 1.08
N ALA A 40 -18.98 -26.01 1.25
CA ALA A 40 -18.57 -25.48 2.55
C ALA A 40 -19.57 -24.44 3.08
N ASN A 41 -19.98 -23.47 2.24
CA ASN A 41 -20.96 -22.45 2.61
C ASN A 41 -22.30 -23.06 3.09
N THR A 42 -22.77 -24.12 2.44
CA THR A 42 -24.09 -24.70 2.72
C THR A 42 -24.05 -25.91 3.64
N ASN A 43 -22.87 -26.38 4.06
CA ASN A 43 -22.68 -27.64 4.80
C ASN A 43 -23.42 -28.83 4.14
N THR A 44 -23.51 -28.84 2.81
CA THR A 44 -24.21 -29.86 2.03
C THR A 44 -23.42 -30.20 0.78
N ALA A 45 -23.57 -31.43 0.27
CA ALA A 45 -22.83 -31.85 -0.92
C ALA A 45 -23.31 -31.06 -2.16
N VAL A 46 -22.37 -30.56 -2.95
CA VAL A 46 -22.65 -29.80 -4.18
C VAL A 46 -21.85 -30.40 -5.34
N GLY A 47 -22.55 -30.82 -6.41
CA GLY A 47 -21.91 -31.51 -7.53
C GLY A 47 -21.19 -32.78 -7.09
N GLY A 48 -19.94 -32.97 -7.51
CA GLY A 48 -19.10 -34.08 -7.05
C GLY A 48 -18.38 -33.83 -5.72
N CYS A 49 -18.60 -32.68 -5.06
CA CYS A 49 -17.96 -32.36 -3.78
C CYS A 49 -18.69 -33.01 -2.62
N VAL A 50 -17.92 -33.42 -1.60
CA VAL A 50 -18.47 -33.80 -0.30
C VAL A 50 -19.07 -32.57 0.39
N ALA A 51 -20.00 -32.78 1.32
CA ALA A 51 -20.55 -31.71 2.14
C ALA A 51 -19.47 -31.08 3.03
N GLY A 52 -19.58 -29.77 3.27
CA GLY A 52 -18.95 -29.12 4.42
C GLY A 52 -19.53 -29.59 5.75
N ASP A 53 -18.97 -29.09 6.86
CA ASP A 53 -19.46 -29.36 8.21
C ASP A 53 -19.33 -28.11 9.11
N ILE A 54 -20.03 -28.12 10.24
CA ILE A 54 -20.00 -27.03 11.21
C ILE A 54 -18.57 -26.89 11.75
N GLY A 55 -17.90 -25.80 11.35
CA GLY A 55 -16.52 -25.55 11.72
C GLY A 55 -15.79 -24.70 10.69
N ILE A 56 -14.47 -24.91 10.57
CA ILE A 56 -13.63 -24.24 9.57
C ILE A 56 -13.23 -25.28 8.53
N ASP A 57 -14.01 -25.42 7.47
CA ASP A 57 -13.74 -26.39 6.42
C ASP A 57 -12.42 -26.11 5.69
N THR A 58 -11.78 -27.15 5.18
CA THR A 58 -10.55 -27.03 4.38
C THR A 58 -10.80 -27.45 2.94
N ILE A 59 -10.69 -26.51 2.01
CA ILE A 59 -10.68 -26.77 0.57
C ILE A 59 -9.23 -26.98 0.12
N VAL A 60 -8.95 -28.15 -0.47
CA VAL A 60 -7.62 -28.51 -0.97
C VAL A 60 -7.60 -28.44 -2.49
N LEU A 61 -6.71 -27.62 -3.02
CA LEU A 61 -6.49 -27.43 -4.45
C LEU A 61 -5.17 -28.09 -4.87
N PRO A 62 -5.22 -29.17 -5.67
CA PRO A 62 -4.05 -29.68 -6.37
C PRO A 62 -3.39 -28.63 -7.28
N THR A 63 -2.25 -29.00 -7.86
CA THR A 63 -1.65 -28.22 -8.96
C THR A 63 -2.63 -28.14 -10.12
N GLY A 64 -2.89 -26.96 -10.64
CA GLY A 64 -3.88 -26.73 -11.67
C GLY A 64 -4.14 -25.26 -11.93
N PHE A 65 -4.83 -25.00 -13.03
CA PHE A 65 -5.22 -23.67 -13.46
C PHE A 65 -6.76 -23.59 -13.45
N TYR A 66 -7.29 -23.00 -12.39
CA TYR A 66 -8.71 -22.90 -12.09
C TYR A 66 -9.26 -21.60 -12.66
N THR A 67 -9.57 -21.61 -13.96
CA THR A 67 -10.15 -20.45 -14.65
C THR A 67 -11.63 -20.34 -14.36
N LEU A 68 -12.09 -19.21 -13.83
CA LEU A 68 -13.51 -18.90 -13.74
C LEU A 68 -14.06 -18.64 -15.15
N THR A 69 -15.21 -19.23 -15.47
CA THR A 69 -15.81 -19.16 -16.82
C THR A 69 -17.28 -18.77 -16.82
N ILE A 70 -17.94 -18.82 -15.67
CA ILE A 70 -19.36 -18.49 -15.55
C ILE A 70 -19.51 -17.00 -15.29
N SER A 71 -19.96 -16.24 -16.29
CA SER A 71 -20.23 -14.81 -16.13
C SER A 71 -21.45 -14.55 -15.26
N GLY A 72 -21.35 -13.56 -14.40
CA GLY A 72 -22.42 -12.98 -13.59
C GLY A 72 -21.80 -11.85 -12.77
N ARG A 73 -22.62 -10.98 -12.20
CA ARG A 73 -22.21 -9.92 -11.27
C ARG A 73 -23.28 -9.80 -10.21
N ASP A 74 -22.90 -9.25 -9.06
CA ASP A 74 -23.82 -8.87 -7.99
C ASP A 74 -24.69 -10.05 -7.49
N GLU A 75 -24.12 -11.26 -7.56
CA GLU A 75 -24.67 -12.48 -6.99
C GLU A 75 -23.84 -12.84 -5.75
N ASN A 76 -24.44 -13.50 -4.77
CA ASN A 76 -23.79 -13.71 -3.46
C ASN A 76 -23.71 -15.17 -3.04
N ASP A 77 -24.13 -16.14 -3.86
CA ASP A 77 -24.14 -17.59 -3.56
C ASP A 77 -23.06 -18.38 -4.36
N ALA A 78 -22.07 -17.68 -4.93
CA ALA A 78 -21.00 -18.21 -5.76
C ALA A 78 -21.48 -19.04 -6.96
N LEU A 79 -22.68 -18.79 -7.49
CA LEU A 79 -23.22 -19.47 -8.67
C LEU A 79 -22.60 -18.98 -9.98
N THR A 80 -22.23 -17.70 -10.04
CA THR A 80 -21.73 -16.99 -11.21
C THR A 80 -20.73 -15.93 -10.78
N GLY A 81 -19.92 -15.40 -11.70
CA GLY A 81 -18.99 -14.31 -11.37
C GLY A 81 -17.90 -14.75 -10.40
N ASP A 82 -17.74 -13.98 -9.32
CA ASP A 82 -16.83 -14.25 -8.23
C ASP A 82 -17.25 -15.48 -7.39
N LEU A 83 -16.40 -15.79 -6.42
CA LEU A 83 -16.57 -16.88 -5.48
C LEU A 83 -16.88 -16.31 -4.10
N ASP A 84 -18.15 -16.24 -3.76
CA ASP A 84 -18.62 -15.79 -2.45
C ASP A 84 -18.31 -16.80 -1.34
N ILE A 85 -17.66 -16.32 -0.29
CA ILE A 85 -17.32 -17.09 0.89
C ILE A 85 -18.20 -16.61 2.05
N GLN A 86 -19.15 -17.45 2.44
CA GLN A 86 -20.16 -17.16 3.47
C GLN A 86 -19.91 -17.88 4.81
N GLU A 87 -19.03 -18.89 4.82
CA GLU A 87 -18.66 -19.65 6.01
C GLU A 87 -17.15 -19.68 6.24
N ASN A 88 -16.75 -19.94 7.48
CA ASN A 88 -15.34 -19.98 7.85
C ASN A 88 -14.63 -21.11 7.10
N MET A 89 -13.51 -20.82 6.44
CA MET A 89 -12.78 -21.85 5.70
C MET A 89 -11.29 -21.55 5.50
N VAL A 90 -10.57 -22.62 5.20
CA VAL A 90 -9.19 -22.60 4.71
C VAL A 90 -9.19 -23.02 3.25
N ILE A 91 -8.57 -22.23 2.38
CA ILE A 91 -8.29 -22.60 0.99
C ILE A 91 -6.79 -22.81 0.85
N HIS A 92 -6.40 -24.04 0.53
CA HIS A 92 -5.00 -24.46 0.48
C HIS A 92 -4.62 -24.96 -0.91
N GLY A 93 -3.75 -24.21 -1.58
CA GLY A 93 -3.09 -24.66 -2.80
C GLY A 93 -1.88 -25.56 -2.53
N ALA A 94 -1.51 -26.35 -3.55
CA ALA A 94 -0.33 -27.19 -3.48
C ALA A 94 0.97 -26.36 -3.48
N ASP A 95 1.05 -25.34 -4.34
CA ASP A 95 2.16 -24.41 -4.45
C ASP A 95 1.78 -23.14 -5.23
N ARG A 96 2.29 -21.97 -4.83
CA ARG A 96 1.93 -20.67 -5.45
C ARG A 96 2.26 -20.58 -6.94
N ALA A 97 3.26 -21.31 -7.45
CA ALA A 97 3.62 -21.28 -8.86
C ALA A 97 2.79 -22.23 -9.73
N THR A 98 2.06 -23.18 -9.13
CA THR A 98 1.39 -24.26 -9.88
C THR A 98 -0.09 -24.44 -9.54
N THR A 99 -0.58 -23.84 -8.46
CA THR A 99 -2.01 -23.70 -8.16
C THR A 99 -2.43 -22.26 -8.43
N VAL A 100 -3.13 -22.04 -9.54
CA VAL A 100 -3.53 -20.71 -10.01
C VAL A 100 -5.04 -20.63 -10.12
N ILE A 101 -5.64 -19.63 -9.49
CA ILE A 101 -7.05 -19.27 -9.65
C ILE A 101 -7.10 -18.02 -10.52
N ASP A 102 -7.70 -18.15 -11.70
CA ASP A 102 -7.73 -17.09 -12.70
C ASP A 102 -9.17 -16.57 -12.87
N GLY A 103 -9.39 -15.30 -12.53
CA GLY A 103 -10.69 -14.64 -12.68
C GLY A 103 -11.10 -14.35 -14.12
N ALA A 104 -10.23 -14.63 -15.09
CA ALA A 104 -10.41 -14.46 -16.53
C ALA A 104 -10.90 -13.06 -16.95
N ARG A 105 -10.66 -12.05 -16.09
CA ARG A 105 -11.17 -10.68 -16.20
C ARG A 105 -12.70 -10.60 -16.29
N LEU A 106 -13.41 -11.61 -15.79
CA LEU A 106 -14.87 -11.70 -15.83
C LEU A 106 -15.51 -10.86 -14.73
N ASP A 107 -15.04 -11.08 -13.50
CA ASP A 107 -15.44 -10.40 -12.28
C ASP A 107 -14.26 -10.43 -11.28
N ARG A 108 -14.49 -10.08 -10.01
CA ARG A 108 -13.59 -10.44 -8.90
C ARG A 108 -13.35 -11.95 -8.86
N VAL A 109 -12.33 -12.37 -8.11
CA VAL A 109 -12.12 -13.79 -7.85
C VAL A 109 -12.88 -14.23 -6.60
N PHE A 110 -12.75 -13.48 -5.50
CA PHE A 110 -13.41 -13.80 -4.24
C PHE A 110 -14.12 -12.58 -3.63
N GLU A 111 -15.27 -12.84 -3.04
CA GLU A 111 -15.92 -11.95 -2.10
C GLU A 111 -16.01 -12.65 -0.74
N ILE A 112 -15.49 -12.02 0.32
CA ILE A 112 -15.53 -12.56 1.68
C ILE A 112 -16.56 -11.79 2.47
N MET A 113 -17.58 -12.51 2.95
CA MET A 113 -18.73 -11.93 3.62
C MET A 113 -18.44 -11.49 5.06
N PRO A 114 -19.27 -10.58 5.63
CA PRO A 114 -19.10 -10.10 6.99
C PRO A 114 -19.19 -11.22 8.02
N GLY A 115 -18.31 -11.18 9.04
CA GLY A 115 -18.31 -12.15 10.14
C GLY A 115 -17.62 -13.48 9.82
N VAL A 116 -17.12 -13.66 8.60
CA VAL A 116 -16.42 -14.87 8.15
C VAL A 116 -14.92 -14.75 8.38
N VAL A 117 -14.27 -15.86 8.74
CA VAL A 117 -12.82 -16.01 8.88
C VAL A 117 -12.29 -16.91 7.76
N VAL A 118 -11.43 -16.36 6.92
CA VAL A 118 -10.86 -17.07 5.77
C VAL A 118 -9.34 -17.07 5.85
N THR A 119 -8.75 -18.23 5.59
CA THR A 119 -7.30 -18.37 5.39
C THR A 119 -7.02 -18.91 3.99
N ILE A 120 -6.24 -18.18 3.18
CA ILE A 120 -5.85 -18.62 1.84
C ILE A 120 -4.33 -18.77 1.80
N THR A 121 -3.86 -19.94 1.33
CA THR A 121 -2.44 -20.27 1.34
C THR A 121 -1.95 -20.95 0.06
N ASN A 122 -0.67 -20.73 -0.26
CA ASN A 122 0.09 -21.49 -1.28
C ASN A 122 -0.53 -21.50 -2.68
N LEU A 123 -1.08 -20.38 -3.14
CA LEU A 123 -1.67 -20.28 -4.47
C LEU A 123 -1.46 -18.90 -5.09
N THR A 124 -1.75 -18.78 -6.38
CA THR A 124 -1.84 -17.50 -7.09
C THR A 124 -3.29 -17.15 -7.40
N ILE A 125 -3.67 -15.89 -7.19
CA ILE A 125 -4.94 -15.30 -7.60
C ILE A 125 -4.62 -14.25 -8.66
N GLN A 126 -5.18 -14.39 -9.85
CA GLN A 126 -4.84 -13.51 -10.96
C GLN A 126 -6.01 -13.12 -11.82
N ASN A 127 -5.81 -12.04 -12.58
CA ASN A 127 -6.72 -11.55 -13.62
C ASN A 127 -8.16 -11.33 -13.13
N GLY A 128 -8.37 -11.16 -11.82
CA GLY A 128 -9.64 -10.68 -11.30
C GLY A 128 -9.88 -9.24 -11.75
N ARG A 129 -11.10 -8.93 -12.17
CA ARG A 129 -11.43 -7.61 -12.71
C ARG A 129 -12.82 -7.17 -12.29
N VAL A 130 -12.87 -6.02 -11.62
CA VAL A 130 -14.11 -5.29 -11.46
C VAL A 130 -14.22 -4.20 -12.50
N LEU A 131 -15.39 -4.13 -13.12
CA LEU A 131 -15.80 -3.04 -14.00
C LEU A 131 -16.94 -2.29 -13.32
N PRO A 132 -17.20 -1.02 -13.70
CA PRO A 132 -18.42 -0.32 -13.31
C PRO A 132 -19.64 -1.21 -13.52
N SER A 133 -20.43 -1.47 -12.48
CA SER A 133 -21.85 -1.75 -12.67
C SER A 133 -22.52 -0.41 -13.02
N GLY A 134 -23.57 -0.45 -13.84
CA GLY A 134 -24.36 0.76 -14.14
C GLY A 134 -25.12 1.28 -12.91
N ASP A 135 -25.02 0.58 -11.79
CA ASP A 135 -25.66 0.87 -10.53
C ASP A 135 -24.76 1.75 -9.66
N ALA A 136 -25.39 2.71 -8.99
CA ALA A 136 -24.72 3.82 -8.32
C ALA A 136 -24.04 3.47 -6.99
N ASP A 137 -23.74 2.19 -6.72
CA ASP A 137 -23.03 1.81 -5.49
C ASP A 137 -21.51 1.86 -5.72
N PRO A 138 -20.81 2.90 -5.20
CA PRO A 138 -19.38 3.07 -5.38
C PRO A 138 -18.54 1.96 -4.73
N LEU A 139 -19.09 1.16 -3.81
CA LEU A 139 -18.36 0.07 -3.14
C LEU A 139 -18.27 -1.19 -4.01
N VAL A 140 -19.14 -1.33 -5.01
CA VAL A 140 -19.19 -2.50 -5.89
C VAL A 140 -17.93 -2.60 -6.77
N ALA A 141 -17.21 -1.51 -7.00
CA ALA A 141 -16.04 -1.44 -7.88
C ALA A 141 -14.67 -1.57 -7.16
N SER A 142 -14.57 -2.42 -6.14
CA SER A 142 -13.33 -2.57 -5.34
C SER A 142 -12.86 -4.02 -5.22
N GLY A 143 -11.55 -4.23 -5.06
CA GLY A 143 -10.99 -5.56 -4.79
C GLY A 143 -10.96 -6.47 -6.02
N GLY A 144 -10.15 -6.13 -7.03
CA GLY A 144 -10.11 -6.89 -8.30
C GLY A 144 -9.89 -8.39 -8.14
N ALA A 145 -9.05 -8.81 -7.19
CA ALA A 145 -8.92 -10.21 -6.82
C ALA A 145 -9.87 -10.56 -5.66
N ILE A 146 -9.79 -9.80 -4.56
CA ILE A 146 -10.52 -10.07 -3.33
C ILE A 146 -11.19 -8.79 -2.81
N TYR A 147 -12.50 -8.86 -2.59
CA TYR A 147 -13.25 -7.91 -1.77
C TYR A 147 -13.49 -8.51 -0.38
N ASN A 148 -12.92 -7.91 0.66
CA ASN A 148 -12.94 -8.47 2.01
C ASN A 148 -13.75 -7.62 3.01
N THR A 149 -14.85 -8.20 3.50
CA THR A 149 -15.62 -7.68 4.64
C THR A 149 -15.58 -8.59 5.87
N GLY A 150 -14.86 -9.72 5.79
CA GLY A 150 -14.56 -10.63 6.89
C GLY A 150 -13.12 -10.52 7.40
N GLN A 151 -12.67 -11.47 8.23
CA GLN A 151 -11.27 -11.58 8.62
C GLN A 151 -10.51 -12.43 7.61
N LEU A 152 -9.46 -11.87 7.02
CA LEU A 152 -8.66 -12.55 6.00
C LEU A 152 -7.21 -12.72 6.43
N THR A 153 -6.73 -13.96 6.34
CA THR A 153 -5.31 -14.30 6.40
C THR A 153 -4.83 -14.79 5.04
N LEU A 154 -3.79 -14.17 4.50
CA LEU A 154 -3.08 -14.65 3.31
C LEU A 154 -1.66 -15.08 3.69
N ARG A 155 -1.25 -16.28 3.25
CA ARG A 155 0.10 -16.78 3.49
C ARG A 155 0.71 -17.48 2.28
N ALA A 156 1.92 -17.07 1.89
CA ALA A 156 2.61 -17.66 0.73
C ALA A 156 1.74 -17.61 -0.54
N THR A 157 1.07 -16.47 -0.75
CA THR A 157 0.08 -16.25 -1.81
C THR A 157 0.56 -15.15 -2.75
N THR A 158 0.25 -15.27 -4.04
CA THR A 158 0.52 -14.23 -5.03
C THR A 158 -0.79 -13.64 -5.55
N LEU A 159 -0.89 -12.32 -5.61
CA LEU A 159 -1.97 -11.59 -6.26
C LEU A 159 -1.38 -10.80 -7.42
N ILE A 160 -1.66 -11.23 -8.66
CA ILE A 160 -1.02 -10.68 -9.86
C ILE A 160 -2.00 -10.25 -10.95
N SER A 161 -1.74 -9.11 -11.58
CA SER A 161 -2.51 -8.60 -12.72
C SER A 161 -4.02 -8.47 -12.45
N ASN A 162 -4.39 -8.17 -11.20
CA ASN A 162 -5.77 -7.90 -10.81
C ASN A 162 -6.07 -6.41 -10.97
N SER A 163 -7.32 -6.10 -11.30
CA SER A 163 -7.71 -4.73 -11.63
C SER A 163 -9.06 -4.36 -11.04
N ALA A 164 -9.13 -3.20 -10.40
CA ALA A 164 -10.37 -2.51 -10.08
C ALA A 164 -10.40 -1.24 -10.93
N PHE A 165 -11.16 -1.22 -12.02
CA PHE A 165 -11.18 -0.09 -12.94
C PHE A 165 -12.51 0.65 -12.84
N TYR A 166 -12.50 1.99 -12.73
CA TYR A 166 -13.74 2.76 -12.76
C TYR A 166 -13.65 4.10 -13.51
N SER A 167 -14.85 4.53 -13.92
CA SER A 167 -15.32 5.75 -14.60
C SER A 167 -15.13 7.05 -13.77
N THR A 168 -15.60 8.18 -14.27
CA THR A 168 -15.42 9.54 -13.72
C THR A 168 -16.28 9.88 -12.48
N THR A 169 -17.16 8.97 -12.01
CA THR A 169 -18.20 9.28 -11.00
C THR A 169 -18.10 8.53 -9.67
N THR A 170 -17.30 7.47 -9.56
CA THR A 170 -17.04 6.74 -8.31
C THR A 170 -15.57 6.35 -8.24
N THR A 171 -15.09 5.93 -7.06
CA THR A 171 -13.66 5.64 -6.85
C THR A 171 -13.46 4.15 -6.68
N SER A 172 -12.67 3.54 -7.57
CA SER A 172 -12.26 2.12 -7.49
C SER A 172 -11.05 1.94 -6.57
N MET A 173 -11.14 0.99 -5.64
CA MET A 173 -10.17 0.84 -4.56
C MET A 173 -9.62 -0.59 -4.47
N GLY A 174 -8.33 -0.73 -4.20
CA GLY A 174 -7.69 -2.02 -3.98
C GLY A 174 -7.67 -2.88 -5.24
N GLY A 175 -6.71 -2.64 -6.14
CA GLY A 175 -6.68 -3.31 -7.44
C GLY A 175 -6.58 -4.83 -7.33
N ALA A 176 -5.86 -5.31 -6.31
CA ALA A 176 -5.87 -6.71 -5.92
C ALA A 176 -6.81 -6.97 -4.74
N LEU A 177 -6.62 -6.24 -3.64
CA LEU A 177 -7.31 -6.50 -2.38
C LEU A 177 -7.89 -5.19 -1.83
N TYR A 178 -9.20 -5.22 -1.58
CA TYR A 178 -9.88 -4.21 -0.79
C TYR A 178 -10.34 -4.84 0.53
N SER A 179 -10.06 -4.20 1.67
CA SER A 179 -10.45 -4.73 2.98
C SER A 179 -11.00 -3.68 3.93
N ILE A 180 -12.19 -3.95 4.48
CA ILE A 180 -12.81 -3.15 5.57
C ILE A 180 -12.46 -3.70 6.95
N MET A 181 -11.96 -4.93 7.01
CA MET A 181 -11.69 -5.65 8.25
C MET A 181 -10.19 -6.00 8.38
N PRO A 182 -9.72 -6.40 9.58
CA PRO A 182 -8.32 -6.76 9.83
C PRO A 182 -7.75 -7.75 8.81
N LEU A 183 -6.51 -7.50 8.38
CA LEU A 183 -5.75 -8.37 7.48
C LEU A 183 -4.49 -8.91 8.17
N ASN A 184 -4.19 -10.18 7.93
CA ASN A 184 -2.88 -10.75 8.24
C ASN A 184 -2.23 -11.29 6.96
N LEU A 185 -1.16 -10.62 6.51
CA LEU A 185 -0.46 -10.92 5.27
C LEU A 185 0.96 -11.37 5.60
N THR A 186 1.31 -12.60 5.24
CA THR A 186 2.66 -13.15 5.44
C THR A 186 3.21 -13.80 4.17
N ASP A 187 4.37 -13.38 3.68
CA ASP A 187 4.93 -13.92 2.41
C ASP A 187 3.92 -13.77 1.26
N VAL A 188 3.37 -12.57 1.11
CA VAL A 188 2.42 -12.24 0.04
C VAL A 188 3.11 -11.37 -1.01
N LEU A 189 2.94 -11.74 -2.27
CA LEU A 189 3.38 -10.94 -3.41
C LEU A 189 2.18 -10.27 -4.05
N PHE A 190 2.17 -8.94 -4.10
CA PHE A 190 1.26 -8.14 -4.92
C PHE A 190 2.03 -7.58 -6.10
N GLN A 191 1.71 -8.03 -7.32
CA GLN A 191 2.41 -7.59 -8.51
C GLN A 191 1.47 -7.14 -9.64
N ASP A 192 1.82 -6.05 -10.32
CA ASP A 192 1.11 -5.60 -11.53
C ASP A 192 -0.40 -5.39 -11.32
N ASN A 193 -0.82 -5.02 -10.11
CA ASN A 193 -2.23 -4.75 -9.82
C ASN A 193 -2.57 -3.28 -10.06
N GLN A 194 -3.80 -3.02 -10.51
CA GLN A 194 -4.23 -1.69 -10.94
C GLN A 194 -5.54 -1.24 -10.29
N ALA A 195 -5.58 -0.01 -9.75
CA ALA A 195 -6.81 0.64 -9.29
C ALA A 195 -6.77 2.16 -9.48
N GLN A 196 -7.82 2.89 -9.10
CA GLN A 196 -7.68 4.34 -8.88
C GLN A 196 -7.00 4.63 -7.55
N VAL A 197 -7.28 3.86 -6.50
CA VAL A 197 -6.70 4.06 -5.17
C VAL A 197 -6.20 2.74 -4.57
N GLY A 198 -4.92 2.69 -4.21
CA GLY A 198 -4.27 1.48 -3.70
C GLY A 198 -4.16 0.42 -4.79
N GLY A 199 -3.15 0.53 -5.66
CA GLY A 199 -3.02 -0.34 -6.84
C GLY A 199 -2.99 -1.81 -6.48
N ALA A 200 -2.29 -2.17 -5.40
CA ALA A 200 -2.36 -3.49 -4.79
C ALA A 200 -3.45 -3.59 -3.72
N LEU A 201 -3.36 -2.73 -2.71
CA LEU A 201 -4.08 -2.89 -1.45
C LEU A 201 -4.70 -1.57 -1.01
N TYR A 202 -5.98 -1.64 -0.65
CA TYR A 202 -6.69 -0.59 0.05
C TYR A 202 -7.28 -1.12 1.36
N THR A 203 -7.01 -0.44 2.48
CA THR A 203 -7.56 -0.81 3.79
C THR A 203 -8.40 0.31 4.40
N VAL A 204 -9.55 -0.04 4.97
CA VAL A 204 -10.44 0.81 5.78
C VAL A 204 -10.62 0.16 7.13
N ASN A 205 -10.57 0.92 8.23
CA ASN A 205 -10.90 0.43 9.58
C ASN A 205 -10.14 -0.84 10.04
N ALA A 206 -9.00 -1.15 9.42
CA ALA A 206 -8.33 -2.41 9.61
C ALA A 206 -7.13 -2.28 10.57
N GLN A 207 -7.07 -3.18 11.55
CA GLN A 207 -5.81 -3.51 12.23
C GLN A 207 -5.07 -4.53 11.40
N SER A 208 -4.09 -4.08 10.62
CA SER A 208 -3.43 -4.93 9.61
C SER A 208 -1.97 -5.21 9.98
N ALA A 209 -1.58 -6.47 9.83
CA ALA A 209 -0.20 -6.91 9.97
C ALA A 209 0.31 -7.45 8.63
N ILE A 210 1.37 -6.84 8.10
CA ILE A 210 1.97 -7.20 6.83
C ILE A 210 3.43 -7.56 7.09
N THR A 211 3.82 -8.80 6.81
CA THR A 211 5.19 -9.27 7.09
C THR A 211 5.77 -10.09 5.95
N ASN A 212 7.07 -9.91 5.66
CA ASN A 212 7.77 -10.66 4.62
C ASN A 212 7.09 -10.55 3.23
N SER A 213 6.43 -9.43 2.96
CA SER A 213 5.59 -9.26 1.77
C SER A 213 6.21 -8.26 0.80
N ARG A 214 5.80 -8.35 -0.47
CA ARG A 214 6.36 -7.54 -1.55
C ARG A 214 5.23 -6.93 -2.38
N PHE A 215 5.34 -5.64 -2.66
CA PHE A 215 4.44 -4.89 -3.51
C PHE A 215 5.23 -4.31 -4.66
N ILE A 216 5.07 -4.88 -5.85
CA ILE A 216 5.94 -4.64 -7.00
C ILE A 216 5.12 -4.18 -8.20
N GLU A 217 5.54 -3.10 -8.86
CA GLU A 217 4.97 -2.68 -10.16
C GLU A 217 3.44 -2.49 -10.14
N ASN A 218 2.88 -2.15 -8.98
CA ASN A 218 1.45 -1.83 -8.88
C ASN A 218 1.20 -0.39 -9.31
N HIS A 219 0.02 -0.15 -9.85
CA HIS A 219 -0.33 1.12 -10.46
C HIS A 219 -1.64 1.66 -9.89
N ALA A 220 -1.64 2.94 -9.50
CA ALA A 220 -2.86 3.64 -9.15
C ALA A 220 -2.84 5.11 -9.54
N GLU A 221 -3.94 5.82 -9.31
CA GLU A 221 -3.91 7.28 -9.25
C GLU A 221 -3.36 7.74 -7.89
N LYS A 222 -3.74 7.06 -6.80
CA LYS A 222 -3.30 7.38 -5.43
C LYS A 222 -2.80 6.14 -4.71
N GLY A 223 -1.57 6.17 -4.20
CA GLY A 223 -0.97 5.01 -3.53
C GLY A 223 -0.71 3.91 -4.54
N GLY A 224 0.35 4.06 -5.35
CA GLY A 224 0.64 3.14 -6.45
C GLY A 224 0.61 1.67 -6.00
N ALA A 225 1.05 1.41 -4.77
CA ALA A 225 0.93 0.12 -4.12
C ALA A 225 -0.19 0.09 -3.06
N LEU A 226 -0.01 0.86 -1.98
CA LEU A 226 -0.86 0.78 -0.80
C LEU A 226 -1.55 2.11 -0.54
N TYR A 227 -2.82 2.03 -0.12
CA TYR A 227 -3.53 3.13 0.50
C TYR A 227 -4.11 2.67 1.84
N LEU A 228 -3.68 3.33 2.92
CA LEU A 228 -4.11 3.06 4.29
C LEU A 228 -5.04 4.18 4.73
N ASP A 229 -6.34 3.92 4.81
CA ASP A 229 -7.34 4.94 5.14
C ASP A 229 -7.21 5.45 6.58
N ALA A 230 -7.86 6.59 6.89
CA ALA A 230 -7.71 7.36 8.12
C ALA A 230 -7.90 6.54 9.42
N GLN A 231 -8.74 5.51 9.38
CA GLN A 231 -9.03 4.66 10.54
C GLN A 231 -8.18 3.37 10.58
N SER A 232 -7.31 3.16 9.58
CA SER A 232 -6.45 1.98 9.52
C SER A 232 -5.27 2.11 10.50
N VAL A 233 -4.94 1.01 11.17
CA VAL A 233 -3.73 0.87 11.98
C VAL A 233 -2.93 -0.29 11.42
N THR A 234 -1.84 0.02 10.74
CA THR A 234 -1.07 -0.96 9.98
C THR A 234 0.36 -1.07 10.50
N THR A 235 0.81 -2.31 10.67
CA THR A 235 2.22 -2.64 10.88
C THR A 235 2.77 -3.32 9.64
N ILE A 236 3.90 -2.83 9.14
CA ILE A 236 4.61 -3.44 8.01
C ILE A 236 6.02 -3.81 8.46
N GLY A 237 6.37 -5.08 8.34
CA GLY A 237 7.62 -5.65 8.81
C GLY A 237 8.37 -6.43 7.73
N ASN A 238 9.68 -6.25 7.59
CA ASN A 238 10.53 -7.08 6.71
C ASN A 238 9.97 -7.17 5.27
N SER A 239 9.52 -6.05 4.71
CA SER A 239 8.74 -6.04 3.47
C SER A 239 9.33 -5.05 2.47
N GLU A 240 8.89 -5.16 1.21
CA GLU A 240 9.37 -4.35 0.09
C GLU A 240 8.21 -3.70 -0.67
N VAL A 241 8.34 -2.42 -0.98
CA VAL A 241 7.44 -1.65 -1.85
C VAL A 241 8.29 -1.07 -2.98
N LEU A 242 8.24 -1.71 -4.14
CA LEU A 242 9.18 -1.51 -5.24
C LEU A 242 8.49 -1.11 -6.55
N SER A 243 9.03 -0.10 -7.23
CA SER A 243 8.66 0.22 -8.61
C SER A 243 7.16 0.46 -8.83
N ASN A 244 6.44 0.91 -7.79
CA ASN A 244 5.02 1.21 -7.92
C ASN A 244 4.84 2.64 -8.43
N THR A 245 3.76 2.86 -9.17
CA THR A 245 3.55 4.14 -9.86
C THR A 245 2.17 4.71 -9.57
N ALA A 246 2.15 5.95 -9.09
CA ALA A 246 0.95 6.76 -8.97
C ALA A 246 0.89 7.79 -10.12
N ILE A 247 -0.12 7.75 -10.99
CA ILE A 247 -0.34 8.77 -12.03
C ILE A 247 -1.73 9.37 -11.81
N ALA A 248 -1.79 10.63 -11.38
CA ALA A 248 -3.07 11.28 -11.12
C ALA A 248 -3.09 12.71 -11.63
N ASN A 249 -4.32 13.20 -11.84
CA ASN A 249 -4.57 14.63 -11.96
C ASN A 249 -4.44 15.31 -10.58
N HIS A 250 -4.75 14.63 -9.46
CA HIS A 250 -4.71 15.22 -8.11
C HIS A 250 -4.32 14.16 -7.03
N HIS A 251 -3.37 14.51 -6.15
CA HIS A 251 -2.82 13.75 -5.00
C HIS A 251 -1.85 12.62 -5.32
N VAL A 252 -0.80 12.44 -4.49
CA VAL A 252 0.30 11.54 -4.85
C VAL A 252 0.99 10.86 -3.67
N GLY A 253 1.25 9.57 -3.85
CA GLY A 253 2.04 8.66 -3.02
C GLY A 253 2.47 7.52 -3.95
N GLY A 254 3.68 7.56 -4.52
CA GLY A 254 4.07 6.64 -5.58
C GLY A 254 4.10 5.18 -5.12
N GLY A 255 4.53 4.94 -3.89
CA GLY A 255 4.42 3.64 -3.23
C GLY A 255 3.22 3.58 -2.29
N ILE A 256 3.27 4.37 -1.21
CA ILE A 256 2.35 4.27 -0.08
C ILE A 256 1.66 5.62 0.16
N VAL A 257 0.35 5.59 0.34
CA VAL A 257 -0.40 6.68 0.98
C VAL A 257 -0.84 6.22 2.38
N ASN A 258 -0.47 6.98 3.39
CA ASN A 258 -0.89 6.79 4.77
C ASN A 258 -1.80 7.93 5.22
N ALA A 259 -3.08 7.64 5.41
CA ALA A 259 -4.04 8.54 6.04
C ALA A 259 -4.27 8.20 7.53
N GLY A 260 -3.95 6.98 7.96
CA GLY A 260 -4.11 6.48 9.33
C GLY A 260 -2.81 6.37 10.11
N VAL A 261 -2.61 5.23 10.79
CA VAL A 261 -1.39 4.94 11.57
C VAL A 261 -0.58 3.85 10.86
N LEU A 262 0.65 4.17 10.48
CA LEU A 262 1.60 3.23 9.89
C LEU A 262 2.85 3.13 10.74
N THR A 263 3.14 1.91 11.21
CA THR A 263 4.44 1.55 11.79
C THR A 263 5.19 0.62 10.84
N ALA A 264 6.27 1.12 10.24
CA ALA A 264 7.12 0.39 9.31
C ALA A 264 8.45 0.02 9.98
N THR A 265 8.79 -1.27 9.99
CA THR A 265 10.06 -1.79 10.51
C THR A 265 10.75 -2.67 9.48
N ASN A 266 12.02 -2.41 9.18
CA ASN A 266 12.75 -3.15 8.14
C ASN A 266 11.97 -3.15 6.80
N LEU A 267 11.50 -1.97 6.41
CA LEU A 267 10.79 -1.75 5.16
C LEU A 267 11.76 -1.17 4.14
N LEU A 268 11.76 -1.70 2.92
CA LEU A 268 12.36 -1.07 1.77
C LEU A 268 11.26 -0.43 0.92
N VAL A 269 11.29 0.90 0.78
CA VAL A 269 10.44 1.62 -0.19
C VAL A 269 11.36 2.20 -1.25
N ALA A 270 11.36 1.60 -2.44
CA ALA A 270 12.30 2.01 -3.47
C ALA A 270 11.76 2.04 -4.89
N HIS A 271 12.34 2.93 -5.71
CA HIS A 271 11.99 3.09 -7.12
C HIS A 271 10.52 3.42 -7.40
N ASN A 272 9.78 3.85 -6.38
CA ASN A 272 8.39 4.24 -6.57
C ASN A 272 8.32 5.64 -7.17
N SER A 273 7.33 5.85 -8.03
CA SER A 273 7.19 7.09 -8.78
C SER A 273 5.79 7.66 -8.67
N ALA A 274 5.74 8.98 -8.58
CA ALA A 274 4.54 9.78 -8.55
C ALA A 274 4.58 10.76 -9.73
N PHE A 275 3.53 10.79 -10.55
CA PHE A 275 3.40 11.73 -11.66
C PHE A 275 2.13 12.57 -11.55
N ALA A 276 2.29 13.89 -11.50
CA ALA A 276 1.18 14.84 -11.48
C ALA A 276 0.90 15.37 -12.90
N LEU A 277 -0.32 15.17 -13.39
CA LEU A 277 -0.72 15.46 -14.79
C LEU A 277 -1.26 16.87 -15.03
N THR A 278 -1.65 17.65 -14.01
CA THR A 278 -2.30 18.95 -14.22
C THR A 278 -1.77 20.07 -13.35
N ASP A 279 -1.64 21.25 -13.96
CA ASP A 279 -1.17 22.52 -13.38
C ASP A 279 -2.21 23.22 -12.49
N ALA A 280 -3.43 22.69 -12.37
CA ALA A 280 -4.53 23.39 -11.71
C ALA A 280 -4.53 23.12 -10.20
N PRO A 281 -4.23 24.11 -9.35
CA PRO A 281 -4.42 23.97 -7.91
C PRO A 281 -5.91 23.72 -7.66
N ASP A 282 -6.26 22.52 -7.20
CA ASP A 282 -7.58 22.29 -6.62
C ASP A 282 -7.56 22.86 -5.19
N PRO A 283 -8.27 23.96 -4.90
CA PRO A 283 -8.31 24.56 -3.57
C PRO A 283 -8.93 23.63 -2.52
N SER A 284 -9.65 22.59 -2.95
CA SER A 284 -10.19 21.54 -2.08
C SER A 284 -9.08 20.61 -1.54
N TYR A 285 -7.92 20.61 -2.19
CA TYR A 285 -6.84 19.63 -1.96
C TYR A 285 -5.44 20.26 -2.03
N PRO A 286 -5.06 21.08 -1.03
CA PRO A 286 -3.79 21.81 -0.98
C PRO A 286 -2.55 20.95 -0.69
N TYR A 287 -2.62 19.63 -0.87
CA TYR A 287 -1.63 18.68 -0.36
C TYR A 287 -0.74 18.15 -1.49
N GLY A 288 0.57 18.40 -1.42
CA GLY A 288 1.52 17.82 -2.36
C GLY A 288 1.82 16.35 -2.05
N GLY A 289 2.69 15.74 -2.86
CA GLY A 289 2.82 14.28 -2.97
C GLY A 289 4.16 13.71 -2.53
N GLY A 290 4.13 12.43 -2.14
CA GLY A 290 5.32 11.64 -1.84
C GLY A 290 5.71 10.72 -2.99
N GLY A 291 6.95 10.76 -3.50
CA GLY A 291 7.39 9.78 -4.50
C GLY A 291 7.41 8.35 -3.93
N GLY A 292 7.92 8.18 -2.71
CA GLY A 292 7.86 6.92 -1.98
C GLY A 292 6.62 6.82 -1.11
N ILE A 293 6.53 7.69 -0.11
CA ILE A 293 5.46 7.68 0.91
C ILE A 293 4.83 9.06 1.04
N ALA A 294 3.51 9.12 1.05
CA ALA A 294 2.74 10.30 1.44
C ALA A 294 2.03 10.06 2.77
N ASN A 295 2.41 10.82 3.80
CA ASN A 295 1.79 10.81 5.12
C ASN A 295 0.88 12.04 5.28
N LEU A 296 -0.43 11.82 5.39
CA LEU A 296 -1.42 12.90 5.35
C LEU A 296 -1.59 13.64 6.69
N LYS A 297 -2.34 14.76 6.70
CA LYS A 297 -2.41 15.75 7.80
C LYS A 297 -2.78 15.20 9.18
N GLN A 298 -3.54 14.10 9.24
CA GLN A 298 -3.97 13.46 10.48
C GLN A 298 -3.29 12.11 10.72
N ALA A 299 -2.38 11.74 9.83
CA ALA A 299 -1.73 10.44 9.82
C ALA A 299 -0.49 10.44 10.72
N THR A 300 -0.17 9.26 11.26
CA THR A 300 1.05 9.00 12.03
C THR A 300 1.89 7.98 11.30
N LEU A 301 3.13 8.33 11.00
CA LEU A 301 4.12 7.46 10.35
C LEU A 301 5.33 7.28 11.26
N THR A 302 5.58 6.04 11.64
CA THR A 302 6.79 5.62 12.35
C THR A 302 7.61 4.69 11.46
N ILE A 303 8.87 5.04 11.23
CA ILE A 303 9.80 4.28 10.39
C ILE A 303 11.01 3.89 11.24
N VAL A 304 11.29 2.59 11.32
CA VAL A 304 12.42 2.05 12.10
C VAL A 304 13.23 1.09 11.24
N ARG A 305 14.56 1.19 11.26
CA ARG A 305 15.46 0.25 10.57
C ARG A 305 15.11 0.04 9.11
N SER A 306 14.70 1.10 8.41
CA SER A 306 14.14 1.02 7.06
C SER A 306 14.97 1.86 6.07
N THR A 307 14.75 1.60 4.79
CA THR A 307 15.40 2.35 3.70
C THR A 307 14.35 2.89 2.74
N ILE A 308 14.36 4.21 2.53
CA ILE A 308 13.53 4.90 1.54
C ILE A 308 14.46 5.39 0.44
N ALA A 309 14.48 4.72 -0.72
CA ALA A 309 15.52 4.93 -1.71
C ALA A 309 15.04 5.10 -3.15
N ASN A 310 15.65 6.02 -3.90
CA ASN A 310 15.41 6.18 -5.34
C ASN A 310 13.93 6.36 -5.71
N ASN A 311 13.13 6.92 -4.81
CA ASN A 311 11.75 7.27 -5.12
C ASN A 311 11.72 8.67 -5.71
N ALA A 312 10.74 8.91 -6.59
CA ALA A 312 10.68 10.19 -7.26
C ALA A 312 9.26 10.70 -7.47
N ILE A 313 9.11 12.01 -7.43
CA ILE A 313 7.90 12.70 -7.82
C ILE A 313 8.25 13.74 -8.89
N TRP A 314 7.54 13.64 -10.01
CA TRP A 314 7.72 14.47 -11.19
C TRP A 314 6.36 15.04 -11.64
N GLY A 315 6.34 16.25 -12.18
CA GLY A 315 5.12 16.87 -12.67
C GLY A 315 5.40 17.85 -13.80
N ILE A 316 4.37 18.11 -14.59
CA ILE A 316 4.38 19.17 -15.60
C ILE A 316 4.07 20.46 -14.82
N TYR A 317 5.09 21.27 -14.53
CA TYR A 317 5.05 22.55 -13.80
C TYR A 317 4.85 22.54 -12.27
N SER A 318 5.58 23.46 -11.63
CA SER A 318 5.95 23.53 -10.22
C SER A 318 4.87 24.15 -9.30
N TYR A 319 3.61 23.70 -9.39
CA TYR A 319 2.56 24.14 -8.46
C TYR A 319 1.55 23.02 -8.17
N PRO A 320 1.25 22.68 -6.90
CA PRO A 320 1.83 23.22 -5.66
C PRO A 320 3.23 22.66 -5.34
N SER A 321 4.04 23.48 -4.67
CA SER A 321 5.46 23.29 -4.32
C SER A 321 5.74 22.15 -3.32
N ASN A 322 4.73 21.53 -2.73
CA ASN A 322 4.87 20.77 -1.48
C ASN A 322 5.13 19.26 -1.70
N ASN A 323 6.16 18.90 -2.45
CA ASN A 323 6.43 17.49 -2.77
C ASN A 323 7.57 16.93 -1.92
N GLY A 324 7.58 15.62 -1.67
CA GLY A 324 8.67 14.92 -1.00
C GLY A 324 9.11 13.73 -1.84
N GLY A 325 10.34 13.72 -2.36
CA GLY A 325 10.76 12.67 -3.29
C GLY A 325 10.74 11.29 -2.63
N GLY A 326 11.30 11.19 -1.42
CA GLY A 326 11.19 10.00 -0.58
C GLY A 326 9.88 10.01 0.22
N ILE A 327 9.71 11.02 1.07
CA ILE A 327 8.58 11.14 2.00
C ILE A 327 7.99 12.54 1.91
N HIS A 328 6.69 12.64 1.66
CA HIS A 328 5.91 13.83 1.96
C HIS A 328 5.20 13.65 3.30
N ASN A 329 5.42 14.55 4.25
CA ASN A 329 4.78 14.55 5.55
C ASN A 329 3.92 15.80 5.77
N ALA A 330 2.61 15.61 5.93
CA ALA A 330 1.69 16.63 6.42
C ALA A 330 1.20 16.34 7.85
N GLY A 331 1.43 15.13 8.35
CA GLY A 331 1.03 14.66 9.68
C GLY A 331 2.23 14.52 10.63
N SER A 332 2.22 13.48 11.47
CA SER A 332 3.32 13.17 12.39
C SER A 332 4.28 12.15 11.78
N LEU A 333 5.58 12.46 11.78
CA LEU A 333 6.65 11.58 11.30
C LEU A 333 7.71 11.34 12.37
N SER A 334 8.03 10.07 12.62
CA SER A 334 9.21 9.65 13.38
C SER A 334 10.02 8.64 12.55
N VAL A 335 11.33 8.90 12.39
CA VAL A 335 12.26 8.05 11.66
C VAL A 335 13.45 7.71 12.53
N GLN A 336 13.75 6.42 12.69
CA GLN A 336 14.80 5.94 13.57
C GLN A 336 15.67 4.89 12.90
N GLN A 337 16.98 4.96 13.09
CA GLN A 337 17.94 3.93 12.62
C GLN A 337 17.80 3.60 11.12
N SER A 338 17.54 4.62 10.28
CA SER A 338 17.07 4.43 8.91
C SER A 338 17.88 5.23 7.89
N ARG A 339 17.71 4.91 6.60
CA ARG A 339 18.33 5.61 5.47
C ARG A 339 17.26 6.20 4.56
N ILE A 340 17.47 7.44 4.12
CA ILE A 340 16.65 8.11 3.11
C ILE A 340 17.61 8.58 2.01
N GLU A 341 17.62 7.89 0.87
CA GLU A 341 18.69 8.11 -0.12
C GLU A 341 18.29 8.12 -1.59
N GLY A 342 18.95 8.94 -2.41
CA GLY A 342 18.75 8.91 -3.86
C GLY A 342 17.36 9.35 -4.32
N ASN A 343 16.55 9.96 -3.45
CA ASN A 343 15.19 10.33 -3.80
C ASN A 343 15.14 11.69 -4.51
N GLY A 344 14.15 11.88 -5.39
CA GLY A 344 14.04 13.06 -6.25
C GLY A 344 12.67 13.73 -6.19
N ALA A 345 12.64 15.05 -6.11
CA ALA A 345 11.42 15.84 -6.26
C ALA A 345 11.63 16.96 -7.26
N SER A 346 10.63 17.23 -8.12
CA SER A 346 10.67 18.37 -9.03
C SER A 346 10.48 19.73 -8.34
N SER A 347 10.03 19.76 -7.07
CA SER A 347 9.91 20.97 -6.26
C SER A 347 10.75 20.86 -4.98
N ASP A 348 10.14 20.77 -3.80
CA ASP A 348 10.83 20.75 -2.51
C ASP A 348 11.16 19.33 -2.03
N GLY A 349 11.96 19.22 -0.96
CA GLY A 349 12.04 18.02 -0.11
C GLY A 349 12.46 16.74 -0.82
N GLY A 350 13.57 16.76 -1.55
CA GLY A 350 14.04 15.62 -2.35
C GLY A 350 14.05 14.31 -1.57
N GLY A 351 14.58 14.33 -0.35
CA GLY A 351 14.45 13.22 0.60
C GLY A 351 13.12 13.27 1.35
N VAL A 352 12.91 14.33 2.12
CA VAL A 352 11.72 14.51 2.95
C VAL A 352 11.18 15.94 2.87
N TYR A 353 9.87 16.07 2.75
CA TYR A 353 9.11 17.29 2.94
C TYR A 353 8.28 17.25 4.21
N GLY A 354 8.21 18.36 4.95
CA GLY A 354 7.33 18.57 6.09
C GLY A 354 7.86 18.11 7.44
N GLY A 355 9.15 17.79 7.52
CA GLY A 355 9.81 17.64 8.81
C GLY A 355 9.42 16.40 9.64
N GLY A 356 9.83 16.37 10.92
CA GLY A 356 9.56 15.25 11.83
C GLY A 356 10.63 15.04 12.91
N ILE A 357 10.59 13.89 13.58
CA ILE A 357 11.60 13.48 14.56
C ILE A 357 12.52 12.44 13.92
N PHE A 358 13.82 12.71 13.88
CA PHE A 358 14.83 11.84 13.27
C PHE A 358 15.92 11.46 14.28
N GLN A 359 16.17 10.17 14.43
CA GLN A 359 17.19 9.65 15.33
C GLN A 359 18.04 8.58 14.66
N ASP A 360 19.36 8.76 14.63
CA ASP A 360 20.29 7.81 13.99
C ASP A 360 19.94 7.58 12.50
N VAL A 361 19.75 8.68 11.76
CA VAL A 361 19.28 8.65 10.36
C VAL A 361 20.35 9.22 9.41
N ALA A 362 20.51 8.57 8.26
CA ALA A 362 21.28 9.12 7.14
C ALA A 362 20.33 9.60 6.03
N ILE A 363 20.46 10.85 5.61
CA ILE A 363 19.72 11.48 4.51
C ILE A 363 20.73 11.85 3.41
N GLU A 364 20.83 11.02 2.38
CA GLU A 364 21.96 11.07 1.44
C GLU A 364 21.55 11.12 -0.04
N ARG A 365 22.26 11.90 -0.87
CA ARG A 365 22.09 11.85 -2.35
C ARG A 365 20.67 12.16 -2.83
N ASN A 366 19.88 12.88 -2.06
CA ASN A 366 18.55 13.28 -2.47
C ASN A 366 18.58 14.60 -3.25
N SER A 367 17.68 14.78 -4.19
CA SER A 367 17.63 15.95 -5.06
C SER A 367 16.25 16.61 -5.09
N ALA A 368 16.23 17.94 -5.02
CA ALA A 368 15.04 18.76 -5.17
C ALA A 368 15.20 19.73 -6.36
N GLY A 369 14.11 20.24 -6.91
CA GLY A 369 14.14 21.32 -7.91
C GLY A 369 14.30 22.70 -7.25
N ASP A 370 13.57 22.91 -6.15
CA ASP A 370 13.42 24.21 -5.51
C ASP A 370 14.20 24.32 -4.19
N ARG A 371 13.84 23.48 -3.19
CA ARG A 371 14.37 23.61 -1.82
C ARG A 371 14.57 22.27 -1.12
N GLY A 372 15.53 22.23 -0.19
CA GLY A 372 15.68 21.13 0.76
C GLY A 372 15.94 19.79 0.08
N GLY A 373 17.05 19.70 -0.67
CA GLY A 373 17.44 18.49 -1.41
C GLY A 373 17.37 17.23 -0.53
N GLY A 374 17.87 17.32 0.70
CA GLY A 374 17.72 16.28 1.72
C GLY A 374 16.42 16.39 2.51
N LEU A 375 16.27 17.48 3.28
CA LEU A 375 15.14 17.71 4.17
C LEU A 375 14.62 19.15 4.00
N TYR A 376 13.32 19.26 3.75
CA TYR A 376 12.54 20.49 3.78
C TYR A 376 11.52 20.45 4.92
N GLY A 377 11.47 21.49 5.74
CA GLY A 377 10.60 21.56 6.92
C GLY A 377 11.29 21.14 8.22
N LEU A 378 10.74 21.61 9.34
CA LEU A 378 11.38 21.56 10.66
C LEU A 378 11.38 20.19 11.31
N GLY A 379 12.34 19.92 12.18
CA GLY A 379 12.34 18.69 12.95
C GLY A 379 13.32 18.66 14.09
N ASP A 380 13.19 17.61 14.91
CA ASP A 380 14.17 17.25 15.93
C ASP A 380 15.12 16.21 15.36
N LEU A 381 16.37 16.61 15.15
CA LEU A 381 17.41 15.78 14.57
C LEU A 381 18.42 15.39 15.65
N THR A 382 18.57 14.10 15.93
CA THR A 382 19.58 13.56 16.84
C THR A 382 20.42 12.49 16.14
N ASN A 383 21.74 12.66 16.11
CA ASN A 383 22.66 11.75 15.41
C ASN A 383 22.29 11.58 13.91
N VAL A 384 22.06 12.70 13.22
CA VAL A 384 21.65 12.69 11.81
C VAL A 384 22.81 13.13 10.91
N THR A 385 23.00 12.41 9.80
CA THR A 385 23.92 12.82 8.73
C THR A 385 23.13 13.24 7.50
N LEU A 386 23.36 14.44 6.99
CA LEU A 386 22.85 14.91 5.70
C LEU A 386 24.01 15.11 4.74
N SER A 387 24.10 14.29 3.71
CA SER A 387 25.22 14.39 2.77
C SER A 387 24.89 14.18 1.30
N TYR A 388 25.65 14.83 0.41
CA TYR A 388 25.50 14.70 -1.04
C TYR A 388 24.11 15.05 -1.58
N ASN A 389 23.32 15.81 -0.84
CA ASN A 389 22.00 16.23 -1.31
C ASN A 389 22.14 17.49 -2.18
N THR A 390 21.30 17.58 -3.21
CA THR A 390 21.43 18.57 -4.27
C THR A 390 20.13 19.33 -4.55
N ILE A 391 20.27 20.53 -5.09
CA ILE A 391 19.16 21.28 -5.69
C ILE A 391 19.54 21.61 -7.14
N ALA A 392 18.65 21.33 -8.08
CA ALA A 392 18.94 21.25 -9.52
C ALA A 392 18.66 22.54 -10.34
N GLU A 393 18.19 23.62 -9.72
CA GLU A 393 17.75 24.93 -10.29
C GLU A 393 16.25 25.05 -10.60
N ILE A 394 15.78 26.31 -10.51
CA ILE A 394 14.47 26.86 -10.91
C ILE A 394 13.37 26.85 -9.82
N GLY A 395 13.50 27.72 -8.80
CA GLY A 395 12.39 28.00 -7.87
C GLY A 395 12.37 29.43 -7.33
N THR A 396 11.32 30.22 -7.62
CA THR A 396 11.12 31.59 -7.11
C THR A 396 10.24 31.64 -5.84
N GLY A 397 10.12 30.54 -5.09
CA GLY A 397 9.15 30.44 -4.00
C GLY A 397 9.49 31.32 -2.80
N ALA A 398 8.47 31.76 -2.06
CA ALA A 398 8.52 32.49 -0.78
C ALA A 398 7.96 31.66 0.42
N GLY A 399 8.51 31.86 1.64
CA GLY A 399 7.81 32.00 2.94
C GLY A 399 7.51 30.80 3.89
N GLY A 400 7.82 30.99 5.21
CA GLY A 400 7.31 30.23 6.38
C GLY A 400 8.26 29.76 7.54
N TYR A 401 8.37 30.52 8.65
CA TYR A 401 9.12 30.25 9.92
C TYR A 401 9.05 28.85 10.57
N GLY A 402 10.06 28.53 11.40
CA GLY A 402 10.02 27.33 12.24
C GLY A 402 11.06 27.08 13.36
N CYS A 403 10.70 26.23 14.35
CA CYS A 403 11.47 25.81 15.53
C CYS A 403 12.02 24.37 15.42
N GLY A 404 13.16 24.04 16.07
CA GLY A 404 13.68 22.65 16.13
C GLY A 404 14.98 22.47 16.90
N HIS A 405 15.39 21.21 17.13
CA HIS A 405 16.63 20.88 17.83
C HIS A 405 17.57 20.00 17.01
N LEU A 406 18.82 20.44 16.83
CA LEU A 406 19.87 19.68 16.14
C LEU A 406 20.91 19.24 17.17
N ARG A 407 21.04 17.94 17.38
CA ARG A 407 21.99 17.32 18.31
C ARG A 407 22.84 16.30 17.58
N ASN A 408 24.16 16.48 17.58
CA ASN A 408 25.11 15.61 16.88
C ASN A 408 24.76 15.45 15.39
N VAL A 409 24.57 16.56 14.69
CA VAL A 409 24.19 16.57 13.26
C VAL A 409 25.40 16.89 12.40
N THR A 410 25.60 16.12 11.32
CA THR A 410 26.63 16.39 10.31
C THR A 410 25.99 16.75 8.98
N VAL A 411 26.33 17.92 8.43
CA VAL A 411 25.88 18.40 7.11
C VAL A 411 27.09 18.53 6.20
N SER A 412 27.22 17.65 5.21
CA SER A 412 28.43 17.60 4.39
C SER A 412 28.22 17.34 2.89
N ASN A 413 29.05 17.93 2.03
CA ASN A 413 29.03 17.66 0.59
C ASN A 413 27.69 17.91 -0.10
N ASN A 414 26.85 18.80 0.43
CA ASN A 414 25.60 19.19 -0.21
C ASN A 414 25.86 20.34 -1.20
N ALA A 415 25.11 20.36 -2.29
CA ALA A 415 25.28 21.32 -3.37
C ALA A 415 23.98 22.08 -3.69
N ILE A 416 24.11 23.35 -4.06
CA ILE A 416 23.03 24.23 -4.46
C ILE A 416 23.37 24.78 -5.84
N GLY A 417 22.49 24.58 -6.84
CA GLY A 417 22.55 25.25 -8.15
C GLY A 417 22.02 26.69 -8.11
N ASP A 418 22.07 27.40 -9.23
CA ASP A 418 21.69 28.81 -9.29
C ASP A 418 20.23 29.02 -8.81
N TYR A 419 20.03 30.00 -7.92
CA TYR A 419 18.73 30.38 -7.33
C TYR A 419 18.06 29.36 -6.37
N GLY A 420 18.72 28.27 -5.96
CA GLY A 420 18.16 27.28 -5.01
C GLY A 420 18.38 27.58 -3.51
N PHE A 421 17.62 26.95 -2.61
CA PHE A 421 17.75 27.11 -1.14
C PHE A 421 17.93 25.78 -0.39
N GLY A 422 19.09 25.61 0.28
CA GLY A 422 19.32 24.54 1.27
C GLY A 422 19.54 23.14 0.70
N GLY A 423 20.71 22.90 0.09
CA GLY A 423 21.04 21.61 -0.55
C GLY A 423 20.91 20.40 0.39
N GLY A 424 21.28 20.55 1.66
CA GLY A 424 21.13 19.52 2.70
C GLY A 424 19.86 19.67 3.53
N ILE A 425 19.80 20.75 4.33
CA ILE A 425 18.62 21.17 5.09
C ILE A 425 18.21 22.56 4.57
N ALA A 426 16.93 22.74 4.27
CA ALA A 426 16.35 24.06 4.04
C ALA A 426 15.52 24.48 5.25
N PHE A 427 15.86 25.65 5.79
CA PHE A 427 15.04 26.42 6.72
C PHE A 427 14.42 27.58 5.97
N ASP A 428 13.42 28.21 6.57
CA ASP A 428 12.76 29.36 5.99
C ASP A 428 13.29 30.67 6.60
N GLU A 429 13.94 31.52 5.78
CA GLU A 429 13.56 32.92 5.51
C GLU A 429 14.54 33.60 4.54
N GLU A 430 14.17 34.83 4.15
CA GLU A 430 14.78 35.76 3.20
C GLU A 430 16.30 35.95 3.38
N TYR A 431 17.00 35.95 2.25
CA TYR A 431 18.43 36.25 2.06
C TYR A 431 19.42 35.09 2.29
N GLU A 432 19.99 34.69 1.15
CA GLU A 432 21.36 34.27 0.94
C GLU A 432 22.09 33.53 2.09
N HIS A 433 22.15 32.21 1.90
CA HIS A 433 23.32 31.36 2.21
C HIS A 433 23.63 30.95 3.65
N ILE A 434 22.79 31.22 4.67
CA ILE A 434 23.16 30.91 6.07
C ILE A 434 22.01 30.28 6.86
N ILE A 435 22.32 29.26 7.68
CA ILE A 435 21.42 28.78 8.76
C ILE A 435 21.16 29.97 9.70
N LEU A 436 20.00 30.60 9.58
CA LEU A 436 19.58 31.68 10.47
C LEU A 436 19.27 31.09 11.85
N ILE A 437 20.14 31.34 12.82
CA ILE A 437 19.92 30.97 14.22
C ILE A 437 18.86 31.92 14.81
N GLY A 438 17.60 31.48 14.82
CA GLY A 438 16.48 32.17 15.47
C GLY A 438 16.27 31.77 16.94
N GLN A 439 15.30 32.40 17.63
CA GLN A 439 15.04 32.18 19.07
C GLN A 439 14.55 30.78 19.48
N CYS A 440 14.22 29.91 18.51
CA CYS A 440 13.68 28.57 18.76
C CYS A 440 14.46 27.43 18.10
N LEU A 441 15.65 27.70 17.53
CA LEU A 441 16.55 26.69 16.97
C LEU A 441 17.69 26.43 17.95
N THR A 442 17.88 25.19 18.40
CA THR A 442 19.00 24.82 19.28
C THR A 442 20.00 23.96 18.52
N LEU A 443 21.28 24.37 18.54
CA LEU A 443 22.38 23.61 17.94
C LEU A 443 23.28 23.04 19.04
N GLN A 444 23.53 21.73 19.01
CA GLN A 444 24.44 21.04 19.92
C GLN A 444 25.29 20.04 19.13
N HIS A 445 26.60 20.25 19.08
CA HIS A 445 27.55 19.43 18.30
C HIS A 445 27.18 19.29 16.82
N VAL A 446 26.95 20.41 16.13
CA VAL A 446 26.64 20.42 14.70
C VAL A 446 27.92 20.66 13.90
N THR A 447 28.18 19.80 12.91
CA THR A 447 29.34 19.88 12.00
C THR A 447 28.87 20.20 10.58
N ILE A 448 29.42 21.25 9.97
CA ILE A 448 29.10 21.67 8.60
C ILE A 448 30.42 21.75 7.81
N ILE A 449 30.58 20.90 6.79
CA ILE A 449 31.83 20.79 6.03
C ILE A 449 31.60 20.55 4.54
N SER A 450 32.44 21.14 3.69
CA SER A 450 32.48 20.82 2.25
C SER A 450 31.16 21.00 1.47
N ASN A 451 30.32 21.97 1.85
CA ASN A 451 29.10 22.29 1.08
C ASN A 451 29.40 23.41 0.06
N SER A 452 28.74 23.41 -1.10
CA SER A 452 28.99 24.35 -2.20
C SER A 452 27.72 25.02 -2.72
N ALA A 453 27.85 26.27 -3.16
CA ALA A 453 26.83 27.01 -3.89
C ALA A 453 27.44 27.66 -5.14
N THR A 454 26.78 27.57 -6.28
CA THR A 454 27.10 28.38 -7.47
C THR A 454 26.34 29.71 -7.42
N SER A 455 26.98 30.79 -7.88
CA SER A 455 26.50 32.18 -7.78
C SER A 455 26.15 32.77 -9.13
#